data_AF-A0A017T481-F1
#
_entry.id   AF-A0A017T481-F1
#
_cell.length_a   1.000
_cell.length_b   1.000
_cell.length_c   1.000
_cell.angle_alpha   90.00
_cell.angle_beta   90.00
_cell.angle_gamma   90.00
#
_symmetry.space_group_name_H-M   'P 1'
#
loop_
_entity.id
_entity.type
_entity.pdbx_description
1 polymer ?
#
loop_
_entity_poly.entity_id
_entity_poly.type
_entity_poly.pdbx_seq_one_letter_code
_entity_poly.pdbx_strand_id
1 'polypeptide(L)'
;MSGAAPSPENTPMSAAIALSPAPTPTLTPAPEHELATLADGERVVLREGGVEISDRAGRLLVRYVNGSAEIAAPAGDLILAAPGGRVVVRAETEVEVEAPKLKVRAEDAEVTTGEVTVVARRIATTAQAVVQQVERFELTATKIVERARDTFRDVTDLAQTRAGRARTIVEDVCSIYARRTALVSREDTSIDGRRVLLG
;
A
#
# COMPACT_ATOMS: atom_id res chain seq x y z
N MET A 1 48.84 -37.90 43.33
CA MET A 1 48.67 -38.42 41.95
C MET A 1 48.89 -37.23 41.03
N SER A 2 50.08 -37.03 40.48
CA SER A 2 50.75 -37.80 39.43
C SER A 2 50.43 -37.24 38.04
N GLY A 3 51.45 -36.58 37.46
CA GLY A 3 51.70 -36.45 36.02
C GLY A 3 50.85 -35.42 35.26
N ALA A 4 51.34 -34.76 34.21
CA ALA A 4 52.61 -34.90 33.52
C ALA A 4 52.93 -33.59 32.78
N ALA A 5 54.23 -33.38 32.53
CA ALA A 5 54.75 -32.33 31.65
C ALA A 5 54.24 -32.50 30.20
N PRO A 6 54.33 -31.43 29.40
CA PRO A 6 55.12 -31.57 28.18
C PRO A 6 56.21 -30.53 28.01
N SER A 7 57.32 -31.03 27.45
CA SER A 7 58.54 -30.38 26.99
C SER A 7 58.34 -29.53 25.71
N PRO A 8 59.36 -28.76 25.27
CA PRO A 8 59.20 -27.55 24.49
C PRO A 8 59.27 -27.80 22.98
N GLU A 9 58.46 -27.09 22.20
CA GLU A 9 58.60 -27.07 20.74
C GLU A 9 58.46 -25.66 20.16
N ASN A 10 59.50 -25.31 19.41
CA ASN A 10 59.55 -24.38 18.29
C ASN A 10 59.23 -22.91 18.53
N THR A 11 60.32 -22.17 18.74
CA THR A 11 60.54 -20.82 18.23
C THR A 11 60.57 -20.84 16.68
N PRO A 12 59.62 -20.23 15.96
CA PRO A 12 59.91 -19.75 14.62
C PRO A 12 60.62 -18.40 14.73
N MET A 13 61.84 -18.31 14.18
CA MET A 13 62.45 -17.05 13.79
C MET A 13 61.48 -16.30 12.87
N SER A 14 60.75 -15.33 13.42
CA SER A 14 59.99 -14.36 12.63
C SER A 14 60.98 -13.32 12.12
N ALA A 15 61.51 -13.57 10.91
CA ALA A 15 62.16 -12.52 10.13
C ALA A 15 61.07 -11.57 9.65
N ALA A 16 60.91 -10.44 10.34
CA ALA A 16 60.08 -9.33 9.89
C ALA A 16 60.69 -8.74 8.61
N ILE A 17 60.21 -9.20 7.46
CA ILE A 17 60.39 -8.49 6.19
C ILE A 17 59.48 -7.26 6.29
N ALA A 18 60.08 -6.10 6.54
CA ALA A 18 59.41 -4.83 6.38
C ALA A 18 59.08 -4.63 4.88
N LEU A 19 57.90 -5.09 4.48
CA LEU A 19 57.27 -4.64 3.25
C LEU A 19 56.94 -3.16 3.43
N SER A 20 57.70 -2.30 2.75
CA SER A 20 57.31 -0.90 2.53
C SER A 20 55.82 -0.85 2.15
N PRO A 21 55.03 0.08 2.70
CA PRO A 21 53.68 0.30 2.20
C PRO A 21 53.79 0.62 0.70
N ALA A 22 53.15 -0.19 -0.13
CA ALA A 22 53.01 0.11 -1.55
C ALA A 22 52.43 1.53 -1.66
N PRO A 23 52.96 2.39 -2.56
CA PRO A 23 52.39 3.71 -2.74
C PRO A 23 50.91 3.55 -3.05
N THR A 24 50.05 4.18 -2.24
CA THR A 24 48.63 4.33 -2.54
C THR A 24 48.54 4.78 -3.99
N PRO A 25 47.86 4.04 -4.90
CA PRO A 25 47.72 4.48 -6.27
C PRO A 25 47.05 5.85 -6.21
N THR A 26 47.84 6.88 -6.49
CA THR A 26 47.29 8.20 -6.75
C THR A 26 46.53 8.01 -8.04
N LEU A 27 45.21 7.81 -7.93
CA LEU A 27 44.32 7.87 -9.08
C LEU A 27 44.50 9.27 -9.65
N THR A 28 45.38 9.39 -10.63
CA THR A 28 45.42 10.55 -11.51
C THR A 28 43.99 10.71 -12.01
N PRO A 29 43.30 11.82 -11.72
CA PRO A 29 41.96 12.01 -12.28
C PRO A 29 42.09 11.90 -13.79
N ALA A 30 41.28 11.01 -14.38
CA ALA A 30 41.21 10.84 -15.82
C ALA A 30 41.00 12.22 -16.47
N PRO A 31 41.54 12.47 -17.68
CA PRO A 31 41.48 13.79 -18.29
C PRO A 31 40.01 14.21 -18.48
N GLU A 32 39.58 15.20 -17.71
CA GLU A 32 38.31 15.87 -17.92
C GLU A 32 38.44 16.70 -19.19
N HIS A 33 37.66 16.36 -20.23
CA HIS A 33 37.63 17.14 -21.45
C HIS A 33 36.48 18.14 -21.35
N GLU A 34 36.78 19.40 -21.04
CA GLU A 34 35.81 20.49 -21.12
C GLU A 34 35.40 20.66 -22.60
N LEU A 35 34.12 20.41 -22.91
CA LEU A 35 33.59 20.47 -24.27
C LEU A 35 33.18 21.89 -24.66
N ALA A 36 32.55 22.61 -23.72
CA ALA A 36 32.07 23.97 -23.95
C ALA A 36 31.73 24.67 -22.64
N THR A 37 31.92 25.99 -22.63
CA THR A 37 31.23 26.91 -21.72
C THR A 37 30.11 27.59 -22.51
N LEU A 38 28.86 27.51 -22.05
CA LEU A 38 27.72 28.21 -22.67
C LEU A 38 27.81 29.72 -22.40
N ALA A 39 27.08 30.52 -23.19
CA ALA A 39 27.07 31.99 -23.09
C ALA A 39 26.75 32.51 -21.67
N ASP A 40 26.10 31.69 -20.86
CA ASP A 40 25.55 32.03 -19.55
C ASP A 40 26.52 31.66 -18.41
N GLY A 41 27.69 31.08 -18.76
CA GLY A 41 28.71 30.59 -17.82
C GLY A 41 28.46 29.18 -17.30
N GLU A 42 27.49 28.46 -17.87
CA GLU A 42 27.30 27.02 -17.65
C GLU A 42 28.41 26.23 -18.34
N ARG A 43 28.76 25.08 -17.77
CA ARG A 43 29.86 24.24 -18.25
C ARG A 43 29.36 22.87 -18.66
N VAL A 44 29.85 22.40 -19.80
CA VAL A 44 29.66 21.03 -20.30
C VAL A 44 31.00 20.31 -20.25
N VAL A 45 31.05 19.25 -19.46
CA VAL A 45 32.26 18.43 -19.28
C VAL A 45 31.97 17.02 -19.80
N LEU A 46 32.85 16.52 -20.66
CA LEU A 46 32.92 15.11 -20.99
C LEU A 46 33.82 14.42 -19.96
N ARG A 47 33.27 13.43 -19.26
CA ARG A 47 34.02 12.50 -18.43
C ARG A 47 34.10 11.16 -19.14
N GLU A 48 35.08 10.32 -18.79
CA GLU A 48 35.13 8.95 -19.31
C GLU A 48 33.79 8.25 -19.07
N GLY A 49 33.06 7.94 -20.15
CA GLY A 49 31.77 7.26 -20.09
C GLY A 49 30.54 8.15 -19.83
N GLY A 50 30.65 9.48 -19.89
CA GLY A 50 29.49 10.34 -19.66
C GLY A 50 29.62 11.83 -19.98
N VAL A 51 28.48 12.52 -19.95
CA VAL A 51 28.37 13.98 -20.14
C VAL A 51 27.76 14.59 -18.88
N GLU A 52 28.37 15.66 -18.38
CA GLU A 52 27.83 16.47 -17.29
C GLU A 52 27.65 17.93 -17.74
N ILE A 53 26.51 18.51 -17.39
CA ILE A 53 26.20 19.92 -17.56
C ILE A 53 26.01 20.49 -16.15
N SER A 54 26.76 21.54 -15.83
CA SER A 54 26.68 22.23 -14.54
C SER A 54 26.47 23.72 -14.74
N ASP A 55 25.77 24.36 -13.79
CA ASP A 55 25.61 25.80 -13.80
C ASP A 55 26.92 26.53 -13.40
N ARG A 56 26.88 27.87 -13.43
CA ARG A 56 28.02 28.71 -13.03
C ARG A 56 28.48 28.49 -11.58
N ALA A 57 27.60 28.03 -10.69
CA ALA A 57 27.93 27.72 -9.30
C ALA A 57 28.47 26.29 -9.13
N GLY A 58 28.61 25.53 -10.23
CA GLY A 58 29.08 24.14 -10.22
C GLY A 58 28.01 23.14 -9.80
N ARG A 59 26.72 23.52 -9.79
CA ARG A 59 25.63 22.60 -9.47
C ARG A 59 25.23 21.81 -10.71
N LEU A 60 25.03 20.51 -10.54
CA LEU A 60 24.67 19.61 -11.62
C LEU A 60 23.27 19.92 -12.16
N LEU A 61 23.15 20.09 -13.47
CA LEU A 61 21.90 20.29 -14.20
C LEU A 61 21.51 19.04 -14.97
N VAL A 62 22.46 18.43 -15.68
CA VAL A 62 22.24 17.19 -16.44
C VAL A 62 23.45 16.29 -16.28
N ARG A 63 23.23 15.02 -16.02
CA ARG A 63 24.26 13.98 -16.04
C ARG A 63 23.79 12.80 -16.85
N TYR A 64 24.60 12.34 -17.78
CA TYR A 64 24.41 11.05 -18.43
C TYR A 64 25.66 10.21 -18.22
N VAL A 65 25.57 9.13 -17.46
CA VAL A 65 26.71 8.24 -17.17
C VAL A 65 26.22 6.80 -17.01
N ASN A 66 26.94 5.85 -17.61
CA ASN A 66 26.64 4.42 -17.52
C ASN A 66 25.17 4.07 -17.88
N GLY A 67 24.60 4.75 -18.88
CA GLY A 67 23.23 4.52 -19.32
C GLY A 67 22.14 5.20 -18.47
N SER A 68 22.52 5.88 -17.38
CA SER A 68 21.60 6.61 -16.52
C SER A 68 21.62 8.10 -16.83
N ALA A 69 20.44 8.72 -16.91
CA ALA A 69 20.27 10.15 -17.07
C ALA A 69 19.68 10.76 -15.78
N GLU A 70 20.26 11.86 -15.31
CA GLU A 70 19.71 12.69 -14.25
C GLU A 70 19.55 14.11 -14.76
N ILE A 71 18.39 14.71 -14.50
CA ILE A 71 18.08 16.10 -14.83
C ILE A 71 17.62 16.77 -13.55
N ALA A 72 18.26 17.88 -13.19
CA ALA A 72 17.99 18.61 -11.96
C ALA A 72 17.85 20.11 -12.24
N ALA A 73 16.95 20.76 -11.50
CA ALA A 73 16.80 22.21 -11.47
C ALA A 73 17.07 22.71 -10.03
N PRO A 74 18.32 22.67 -9.53
CA PRO A 74 18.63 22.89 -8.12
C PRO A 74 18.29 24.30 -7.60
N ALA A 75 18.05 25.26 -8.49
CA ALA A 75 17.76 26.65 -8.16
C ALA A 75 16.37 27.13 -8.61
N GLY A 76 15.55 26.26 -9.19
CA GLY A 76 14.30 26.65 -9.83
C GLY A 76 13.41 25.48 -10.21
N ASP A 77 12.52 25.71 -11.16
CA ASP A 77 11.54 24.72 -11.58
C ASP A 77 12.03 23.93 -12.79
N LEU A 78 11.83 22.60 -12.77
CA LEU A 78 11.97 21.77 -13.96
C LEU A 78 10.63 21.77 -14.74
N ILE A 79 10.63 22.38 -15.92
CA ILE A 79 9.44 22.47 -16.78
C ILE A 79 9.62 21.57 -18.00
N LEU A 80 8.78 20.53 -18.12
CA LEU A 80 8.63 19.74 -19.33
C LEU A 80 7.42 20.28 -20.11
N ALA A 81 7.66 20.91 -21.27
CA ALA A 81 6.61 21.52 -22.08
C ALA A 81 6.66 21.04 -23.53
N ALA A 82 5.48 20.76 -24.10
CA ALA A 82 5.31 20.48 -25.52
C ALA A 82 4.13 21.32 -26.07
N PRO A 83 4.31 22.64 -26.29
CA PRO A 83 3.21 23.58 -26.57
C PRO A 83 2.32 23.22 -27.76
N GLY A 84 2.87 22.56 -28.77
CA GLY A 84 2.13 22.07 -29.95
C GLY A 84 2.07 20.55 -30.04
N GLY A 85 2.35 19.83 -28.95
CA GLY A 85 2.55 18.39 -28.99
C GLY A 85 2.18 17.70 -27.70
N ARG A 86 2.93 16.65 -27.36
CA ARG A 86 2.68 15.82 -26.18
C ARG A 86 3.99 15.47 -25.47
N VAL A 87 3.95 15.47 -24.14
CA VAL A 87 4.99 14.88 -23.31
C VAL A 87 4.56 13.45 -22.99
N VAL A 88 5.41 12.46 -23.27
CA VAL A 88 5.13 11.05 -23.00
C VAL A 88 6.23 10.52 -22.09
N VAL A 89 5.84 10.04 -20.91
CA VAL A 89 6.72 9.32 -19.98
C VAL A 89 6.43 7.83 -20.11
N ARG A 90 7.45 7.04 -20.43
CA ARG A 90 7.36 5.58 -20.58
C ARG A 90 8.49 4.93 -19.81
N ALA A 91 8.17 3.87 -19.10
CA ALA A 91 9.14 3.00 -18.45
C ALA A 91 8.78 1.54 -18.77
N GLU A 92 9.78 0.67 -18.77
CA GLU A 92 9.57 -0.77 -18.91
C GLU A 92 8.96 -1.36 -17.64
N THR A 93 9.41 -0.87 -16.47
CA THR A 93 9.05 -1.41 -15.16
C THR A 93 8.16 -0.47 -14.37
N GLU A 94 8.61 0.75 -14.11
CA GLU A 94 7.95 1.64 -13.15
C GLU A 94 8.18 3.13 -13.44
N VAL A 95 7.18 3.94 -13.12
CA VAL A 95 7.29 5.40 -13.04
C VAL A 95 6.89 5.81 -11.62
N GLU A 96 7.85 6.31 -10.86
CA GLU A 96 7.64 6.83 -9.51
C GLU A 96 7.62 8.36 -9.50
N VAL A 97 6.68 8.94 -8.75
CA VAL A 97 6.58 10.40 -8.56
C VAL A 97 6.48 10.69 -7.08
N GLU A 98 7.61 11.10 -6.48
CA GLU A 98 7.68 11.48 -5.07
C GLU A 98 7.60 13.00 -4.91
N ALA A 99 6.60 13.47 -4.17
CA ALA A 99 6.49 14.88 -3.82
C ALA A 99 5.65 15.05 -2.54
N PRO A 100 5.95 16.05 -1.69
CA PRO A 100 5.06 16.42 -0.59
C PRO A 100 3.65 16.85 -1.05
N LYS A 101 3.54 17.30 -2.32
CA LYS A 101 2.28 17.72 -2.93
C LYS A 101 2.31 17.46 -4.43
N LEU A 102 1.39 16.60 -4.89
CA LEU A 102 1.11 16.39 -6.30
C LEU A 102 -0.17 17.14 -6.71
N LYS A 103 -0.13 17.87 -7.83
CA LYS A 103 -1.30 18.53 -8.41
C LYS A 103 -1.40 18.23 -9.89
N VAL A 104 -2.42 17.46 -10.27
CA VAL A 104 -2.77 17.20 -11.66
C VAL A 104 -3.95 18.11 -12.04
N ARG A 105 -3.82 18.82 -13.16
CA ARG A 105 -4.92 19.57 -13.78
C ARG A 105 -5.02 19.10 -15.22
N ALA A 106 -6.17 18.54 -15.57
CA ALA A 106 -6.46 18.09 -16.92
C ALA A 106 -7.96 18.31 -17.20
N GLU A 107 -8.31 18.52 -18.46
CA GLU A 107 -9.71 18.49 -18.91
C GLU A 107 -10.25 17.06 -18.90
N ASP A 108 -9.41 16.11 -19.30
CA ASP A 108 -9.68 14.67 -19.28
C ASP A 108 -8.47 13.92 -18.70
N ALA A 109 -8.73 12.93 -17.85
CA ALA A 109 -7.72 12.10 -17.22
C ALA A 109 -8.23 10.67 -17.11
N GLU A 110 -7.60 9.76 -17.85
CA GLU A 110 -7.88 8.33 -17.84
C GLU A 110 -6.77 7.58 -17.10
N VAL A 111 -7.17 6.64 -16.23
CA VAL A 111 -6.26 5.74 -15.53
C VAL A 111 -6.70 4.32 -15.82
N THR A 112 -5.88 3.60 -16.58
CA THR A 112 -6.12 2.18 -16.93
C THR A 112 -5.07 1.33 -16.23
N THR A 113 -5.50 0.61 -15.19
CA THR A 113 -4.64 -0.23 -14.36
C THR A 113 -5.44 -1.42 -13.83
N GLY A 114 -4.76 -2.49 -13.44
CA GLY A 114 -5.38 -3.62 -12.76
C GLY A 114 -5.79 -3.29 -11.31
N GLU A 115 -5.08 -2.37 -10.66
CA GLU A 115 -5.34 -1.96 -9.29
C GLU A 115 -5.01 -0.47 -9.07
N VAL A 116 -5.86 0.22 -8.31
CA VAL A 116 -5.58 1.56 -7.77
C VAL A 116 -5.84 1.52 -6.27
N THR A 117 -4.83 1.84 -5.47
CA THR A 117 -5.01 2.11 -4.03
C THR A 117 -4.91 3.60 -3.77
N VAL A 118 -5.98 4.19 -3.22
CA VAL A 118 -6.02 5.59 -2.78
C VAL A 118 -6.20 5.67 -1.28
N VAL A 119 -5.16 6.09 -0.57
CA VAL A 119 -5.25 6.37 0.87
C VAL A 119 -5.38 7.88 1.06
N ALA A 120 -6.59 8.33 1.37
CA ALA A 120 -6.87 9.75 1.53
C ALA A 120 -7.79 10.01 2.72
N ARG A 121 -7.58 11.15 3.41
CA ARG A 121 -8.52 11.63 4.45
C ARG A 121 -9.85 12.09 3.85
N ARG A 122 -9.85 12.57 2.61
CA ARG A 122 -11.03 13.06 1.91
C ARG A 122 -10.87 12.91 0.41
N ILE A 123 -11.91 12.38 -0.22
CA ILE A 123 -12.11 12.40 -1.66
C ILE A 123 -13.36 13.24 -1.91
N ALA A 124 -13.27 14.26 -2.76
CA ALA A 124 -14.39 15.09 -3.14
C ALA A 124 -14.59 14.96 -4.65
N THR A 125 -15.75 14.43 -5.05
CA THR A 125 -16.08 14.18 -6.44
C THR A 125 -17.41 14.83 -6.76
N THR A 126 -17.44 15.68 -7.78
CA THR A 126 -18.67 16.19 -8.40
C THR A 126 -18.89 15.41 -9.69
N ALA A 127 -19.44 14.20 -9.58
CA ALA A 127 -19.75 13.35 -10.73
C ALA A 127 -21.27 13.31 -10.97
N GLN A 128 -21.70 13.45 -12.23
CA GLN A 128 -23.10 13.23 -12.63
C GLN A 128 -23.45 11.74 -12.73
N ALA A 129 -22.47 10.88 -12.98
CA ALA A 129 -22.62 9.43 -13.01
C ALA A 129 -21.39 8.75 -12.41
N VAL A 130 -21.58 7.98 -11.35
CA VAL A 130 -20.62 6.99 -10.86
C VAL A 130 -21.24 5.63 -11.18
N VAL A 131 -20.82 5.01 -12.28
CA VAL A 131 -21.23 3.63 -12.60
C VAL A 131 -20.33 2.70 -11.81
N GLN A 132 -20.70 2.47 -10.57
CA GLN A 132 -20.01 1.56 -9.67
C GLN A 132 -20.54 0.14 -9.91
N GLN A 133 -19.89 -0.63 -10.77
CA GLN A 133 -20.05 -2.09 -10.76
C GLN A 133 -19.23 -2.64 -9.59
N VAL A 134 -19.79 -2.49 -8.38
CA VAL A 134 -19.21 -3.01 -7.15
C VAL A 134 -19.55 -4.49 -7.06
N GLU A 135 -18.60 -5.35 -7.41
CA GLU A 135 -18.60 -6.71 -6.89
C GLU A 135 -18.15 -6.67 -5.42
N ARG A 136 -19.16 -6.58 -4.53
CA ARG A 136 -19.16 -7.08 -3.13
C ARG A 136 -18.66 -6.17 -1.98
N PHE A 137 -19.64 -5.47 -1.41
CA PHE A 137 -19.99 -5.33 0.03
C PHE A 137 -18.95 -4.86 1.08
N GLU A 138 -18.95 -3.55 1.37
CA GLU A 138 -18.80 -3.02 2.75
C GLU A 138 -20.05 -2.19 3.13
N LEU A 139 -21.22 -2.83 3.10
CA LEU A 139 -22.46 -2.33 3.72
C LEU A 139 -23.10 -3.40 4.63
N THR A 140 -22.29 -4.37 5.07
CA THR A 140 -22.73 -5.53 5.86
C THR A 140 -22.78 -5.22 7.35
N ALA A 141 -22.04 -4.24 7.85
CA ALA A 141 -22.03 -3.93 9.29
C ALA A 141 -23.31 -3.20 9.76
N THR A 142 -23.77 -2.18 9.04
CA THR A 142 -24.92 -1.37 9.50
C THR A 142 -26.27 -2.06 9.26
N LYS A 143 -26.45 -2.72 8.10
CA LYS A 143 -27.72 -3.38 7.78
C LYS A 143 -27.98 -4.65 8.61
N ILE A 144 -26.93 -5.34 9.07
CA ILE A 144 -27.10 -6.49 9.99
C ILE A 144 -27.49 -6.01 11.40
N VAL A 145 -26.94 -4.90 11.87
CA VAL A 145 -27.30 -4.32 13.19
C VAL A 145 -28.71 -3.73 13.17
N GLU A 146 -29.14 -3.10 12.08
CA GLU A 146 -30.52 -2.61 11.96
C GLU A 146 -31.55 -3.73 11.77
N ARG A 147 -31.26 -4.78 10.99
CA ARG A 147 -32.16 -5.95 10.85
C ARG A 147 -32.35 -6.69 12.18
N ALA A 148 -31.32 -6.69 13.04
CA ALA A 148 -31.38 -7.26 14.38
C ALA A 148 -32.11 -6.35 15.39
N ARG A 149 -32.05 -5.01 15.24
CA ARG A 149 -32.80 -4.06 16.10
C ARG A 149 -34.28 -3.93 15.72
N ASP A 150 -34.64 -4.09 14.44
CA ASP A 150 -36.02 -3.97 13.96
C ASP A 150 -36.87 -5.25 14.09
N THR A 151 -36.31 -6.36 14.58
CA THR A 151 -37.09 -7.59 14.88
C THR A 151 -37.65 -7.59 16.32
N PHE A 152 -37.86 -6.42 16.92
CA PHE A 152 -38.84 -6.26 18.00
C PHE A 152 -40.17 -5.85 17.38
N ARG A 153 -40.96 -6.84 16.96
CA ARG A 153 -42.33 -6.61 16.52
C ARG A 153 -43.22 -6.51 17.76
N ASP A 154 -43.21 -5.36 18.41
CA ASP A 154 -44.26 -5.02 19.37
C ASP A 154 -45.57 -4.85 18.60
N VAL A 155 -46.42 -5.88 18.66
CA VAL A 155 -47.79 -5.81 18.16
C VAL A 155 -48.69 -5.61 19.36
N THR A 156 -49.17 -4.38 19.55
CA THR A 156 -49.91 -3.97 20.74
C THR A 156 -51.31 -4.61 20.84
N ASP A 157 -51.90 -5.02 19.71
CA ASP A 157 -53.31 -5.44 19.66
C ASP A 157 -53.50 -6.92 19.27
N LEU A 158 -53.26 -7.28 18.01
CA LEU A 158 -53.50 -8.64 17.49
C LEU A 158 -52.51 -9.02 16.39
N ALA A 159 -51.62 -9.95 16.69
CA ALA A 159 -50.84 -10.66 15.68
C ALA A 159 -51.52 -12.02 15.40
N GLN A 160 -52.29 -12.11 14.31
CA GLN A 160 -52.83 -13.40 13.85
C GLN A 160 -51.97 -13.96 12.72
N THR A 161 -51.24 -15.04 13.01
CA THR A 161 -50.48 -15.78 11.99
C THR A 161 -51.29 -16.97 11.49
N ARG A 162 -51.70 -16.95 10.22
CA ARG A 162 -52.24 -18.13 9.51
C ARG A 162 -51.13 -18.74 8.65
N ALA A 163 -50.34 -19.62 9.24
CA ALA A 163 -49.32 -20.38 8.53
C ALA A 163 -49.76 -21.84 8.39
N GLY A 164 -49.49 -22.48 7.24
CA GLY A 164 -49.80 -23.90 7.03
C GLY A 164 -48.97 -24.81 7.94
N ARG A 165 -47.66 -24.54 8.05
CA ARG A 165 -46.76 -25.21 8.99
C ARG A 165 -45.88 -24.18 9.69
N ALA A 166 -45.90 -24.15 11.01
CA ALA A 166 -44.98 -23.39 11.83
C ALA A 166 -43.99 -24.36 12.49
N ARG A 167 -42.69 -24.04 12.46
CA ARG A 167 -41.65 -24.75 13.21
C ARG A 167 -40.80 -23.71 13.94
N THR A 168 -40.78 -23.79 15.27
CA THR A 168 -39.93 -22.96 16.11
C THR A 168 -38.80 -23.84 16.64
N ILE A 169 -37.55 -23.45 16.38
CA ILE A 169 -36.35 -24.11 16.92
C ILE A 169 -35.70 -23.09 17.83
N VAL A 170 -35.45 -23.46 19.09
CA VAL A 170 -34.88 -22.58 20.11
C VAL A 170 -33.67 -23.30 20.71
N GLU A 171 -32.54 -22.61 20.80
CA GLU A 171 -31.28 -23.19 21.30
C GLU A 171 -31.23 -23.24 22.83
N ASP A 172 -31.89 -22.31 23.51
CA ASP A 172 -31.85 -22.18 24.98
C ASP A 172 -33.25 -22.27 25.60
N VAL A 173 -33.98 -21.15 25.73
CA VAL A 173 -35.29 -21.12 26.42
C VAL A 173 -36.39 -20.51 25.55
N CYS A 174 -37.51 -21.23 25.42
CA CYS A 174 -38.76 -20.70 24.89
C CYS A 174 -39.73 -20.42 26.05
N SER A 175 -40.16 -19.18 26.23
CA SER A 175 -41.17 -18.80 27.22
C SER A 175 -42.36 -18.12 26.54
N ILE A 176 -43.58 -18.52 26.91
CA ILE A 176 -44.83 -17.94 26.40
C ILE A 176 -45.59 -17.39 27.60
N TYR A 177 -45.70 -16.06 27.68
CA TYR A 177 -46.46 -15.38 28.70
C TYR A 177 -47.79 -14.91 28.11
N ALA A 178 -48.90 -15.39 28.66
CA ALA A 178 -50.23 -14.96 28.26
C ALA A 178 -51.18 -14.96 29.45
N ARG A 179 -52.21 -14.10 29.40
CA ARG A 179 -53.32 -14.15 30.37
C ARG A 179 -54.09 -15.47 30.28
N ARG A 180 -54.24 -16.01 29.05
CA ARG A 180 -54.85 -17.30 28.78
C ARG A 180 -54.18 -17.91 27.55
N THR A 181 -53.74 -19.16 27.67
CA THR A 181 -53.20 -19.95 26.56
C THR A 181 -54.16 -21.09 26.26
N ALA A 182 -54.47 -21.31 24.98
CA ALA A 182 -55.20 -22.48 24.52
C ALA A 182 -54.42 -23.12 23.38
N LEU A 183 -54.03 -24.38 23.56
CA LEU A 183 -53.41 -25.21 22.54
C LEU A 183 -54.43 -26.25 22.11
N VAL A 184 -54.85 -26.20 20.85
CA VAL A 184 -55.87 -27.10 20.30
C VAL A 184 -55.30 -27.80 19.08
N SER A 185 -55.31 -29.13 19.09
CA SER A 185 -54.98 -29.97 17.94
C SER A 185 -56.23 -30.75 17.50
N ARG A 186 -56.31 -31.05 16.21
CA ARG A 186 -57.40 -31.88 15.64
C ARG A 186 -57.12 -33.37 15.77
N GLU A 187 -55.84 -33.73 15.78
CA GLU A 187 -55.38 -35.11 15.84
C GLU A 187 -54.56 -35.25 17.12
N ASP A 188 -53.23 -35.13 17.02
CA ASP A 188 -52.35 -35.38 18.14
C ASP A 188 -51.68 -34.11 18.66
N THR A 189 -51.42 -34.09 19.96
CA THR A 189 -50.51 -33.13 20.62
C THR A 189 -49.49 -33.91 21.40
N SER A 190 -48.20 -33.70 21.10
CA SER A 190 -47.09 -34.29 21.84
C SER A 190 -46.30 -33.21 22.56
N ILE A 191 -46.05 -33.42 23.84
CA ILE A 191 -45.18 -32.59 24.67
C ILE A 191 -44.17 -33.53 25.29
N ASP A 192 -42.91 -33.40 24.89
CA ASP A 192 -41.80 -34.19 25.40
C ASP A 192 -40.74 -33.27 26.00
N GLY A 193 -40.20 -33.70 27.13
CA GLY A 193 -39.21 -32.98 27.88
C GLY A 193 -38.78 -33.81 29.09
N ARG A 194 -37.55 -33.59 29.56
CA ARG A 194 -37.03 -34.30 30.75
C ARG A 194 -37.91 -34.13 31.99
N ARG A 195 -38.67 -33.03 32.07
CA ARG A 195 -39.68 -32.76 33.09
C ARG A 195 -40.80 -31.91 32.51
N VAL A 196 -42.04 -32.36 32.67
CA VAL A 196 -43.26 -31.61 32.32
C VAL A 196 -44.04 -31.34 33.60
N LEU A 197 -44.24 -30.06 33.91
CA LEU A 197 -45.01 -29.62 35.08
C LEU A 197 -46.31 -29.00 34.57
N LEU A 198 -47.44 -29.54 35.01
CA LEU A 198 -48.78 -29.02 34.73
C LEU A 198 -49.40 -28.65 36.07
N GLY A 199 -49.85 -27.40 36.22
CA GLY A 199 -50.40 -26.84 37.44
C GLY A 199 -51.32 -25.67 37.15
#